data_AF-A0A936VWV9-F1
#
_entry.id   AF-A0A936VWV9-F1
#
_cell.length_a   1.000
_cell.length_b   1.000
_cell.length_c   1.000
_cell.angle_alpha   90.00
_cell.angle_beta   90.00
_cell.angle_gamma   90.00
#
_symmetry.space_group_name_H-M   'P 1'
#
loop_
_entity.id
_entity.type
_entity.pdbx_description
1 polymer ?
#
loop_
_entity_poly.entity_id
_entity_poly.type
_entity_poly.pdbx_seq_one_letter_code
_entity_poly.pdbx_strand_id
1 'polypeptide(L)'
;MNVKLDFIKSDQNFQGYNTLKLSNGFMDPSLLREVMGYYITRKYMPASQANFIKVYINNAYIGLYTNVENVSKDFCSNNYYSSDNAFFQCDQAEKKVTLPTGCSTMNQMPTLSYSSSDSNCYKNSYEIESDYGWSELYKLINILNNNSTEIEKILDVDRAIWMLALNNYYVNFDSYSGSGHNYLIYQDNNKRFNTIMWDLNEFYGAFNNSGTGSLSLSQMLSLTPSLHFTNNARPLIAKLMANASLKKDTLPI
;
A
#
# COMPACT_ATOMS: atom_id res chain seq x y z
N MET A 1 -11.50 -12.79 4.70
CA MET A 1 -12.75 -12.62 5.47
C MET A 1 -12.53 -11.56 6.53
N ASN A 2 -13.42 -10.57 6.64
CA ASN A 2 -13.33 -9.54 7.68
C ASN A 2 -14.48 -9.73 8.68
N VAL A 3 -14.15 -9.78 9.97
CA VAL A 3 -15.14 -9.88 11.05
C VAL A 3 -15.09 -8.59 11.86
N LYS A 4 -16.11 -7.76 11.72
CA LYS A 4 -16.30 -6.55 12.54
C LYS A 4 -16.92 -6.95 13.88
N LEU A 5 -16.17 -6.78 14.96
CA LEU A 5 -16.57 -7.13 16.33
C LEU A 5 -17.57 -6.13 16.90
N ASP A 6 -17.55 -4.90 16.40
CA ASP A 6 -18.36 -3.77 16.83
C ASP A 6 -19.66 -3.60 16.03
N PHE A 7 -19.96 -4.50 15.08
CA PHE A 7 -21.14 -4.38 14.20
C PHE A 7 -22.47 -4.35 14.97
N ILE A 8 -22.58 -5.11 16.06
CA ILE A 8 -23.79 -5.15 16.91
C ILE A 8 -23.63 -4.27 18.15
N LYS A 9 -22.43 -4.25 18.76
CA LYS A 9 -22.13 -3.50 19.97
C LYS A 9 -20.99 -2.52 19.67
N SER A 10 -21.29 -1.24 19.59
CA SER A 10 -20.36 -0.20 19.11
C SER A 10 -18.99 -0.20 19.77
N ASP A 11 -18.90 -0.55 21.05
CA ASP A 11 -17.66 -0.46 21.83
C ASP A 11 -16.95 -1.82 21.96
N GLN A 12 -17.48 -2.86 21.30
CA GLN A 12 -16.93 -4.20 21.38
C GLN A 12 -15.62 -4.31 20.60
N ASN A 13 -14.56 -4.66 21.32
CA ASN A 13 -13.24 -4.91 20.76
C ASN A 13 -12.60 -6.13 21.42
N PHE A 14 -11.57 -6.66 20.79
CA PHE A 14 -10.70 -7.69 21.35
C PHE A 14 -9.27 -7.14 21.42
N GLN A 15 -8.77 -6.91 22.63
CA GLN A 15 -7.44 -6.33 22.87
C GLN A 15 -7.19 -5.01 22.12
N GLY A 16 -8.21 -4.16 22.00
CA GLY A 16 -8.11 -2.88 21.28
C GLY A 16 -8.40 -2.98 19.78
N TYR A 17 -8.67 -4.17 19.24
CA TYR A 17 -9.02 -4.37 17.83
C TYR A 17 -10.52 -4.54 17.64
N ASN A 18 -11.11 -3.77 16.72
CA ASN A 18 -12.52 -3.86 16.32
C ASN A 18 -12.75 -4.78 15.12
N THR A 19 -11.72 -5.11 14.33
CA THR A 19 -11.83 -5.94 13.14
C THR A 19 -10.79 -7.05 13.13
N LEU A 20 -11.21 -8.27 12.85
CA LEU A 20 -10.31 -9.40 12.53
C LEU A 20 -10.25 -9.57 11.01
N LYS A 21 -9.07 -9.38 10.40
CA LYS A 21 -8.83 -9.68 8.98
C LYS A 21 -8.24 -11.09 8.87
N LEU A 22 -9.08 -12.04 8.47
CA LEU A 22 -8.77 -13.45 8.34
C LEU A 22 -8.50 -13.78 6.88
N SER A 23 -7.23 -13.83 6.49
CA SER A 23 -6.79 -14.17 5.14
C SER A 23 -6.63 -15.69 5.01
N ASN A 24 -7.13 -16.22 3.89
CA ASN A 24 -7.02 -17.64 3.55
C ASN A 24 -5.66 -17.98 2.90
N GLY A 25 -4.76 -17.00 2.77
CA GLY A 25 -3.48 -17.15 2.09
C GLY A 25 -3.63 -17.56 0.63
N PHE A 26 -4.57 -16.95 -0.09
CA PHE A 26 -4.66 -17.12 -1.54
C PHE A 26 -3.28 -16.91 -2.18
N MET A 27 -2.88 -17.79 -3.09
CA MET A 27 -1.53 -17.84 -3.70
C MET A 27 -0.35 -18.08 -2.74
N ASP A 28 -0.63 -18.40 -1.46
CA ASP A 28 0.36 -18.75 -0.45
C ASP A 28 0.20 -20.19 0.09
N PRO A 29 0.80 -21.21 -0.56
CA PRO A 29 0.78 -22.57 -0.04
C PRO A 29 1.47 -22.74 1.32
N SER A 30 2.26 -21.77 1.77
CA SER A 30 2.96 -21.82 3.07
C SER A 30 2.15 -21.24 4.22
N LEU A 31 1.16 -20.37 3.93
CA LEU A 31 0.50 -19.45 4.86
C LEU A 31 1.47 -18.52 5.65
N LEU A 32 2.77 -18.60 5.40
CA LEU A 32 3.79 -17.91 6.18
C LEU A 32 4.05 -16.49 5.67
N ARG A 33 3.74 -16.21 4.40
CA ARG A 33 4.20 -15.01 3.71
C ARG A 33 3.77 -13.73 4.41
N GLU A 34 2.47 -13.59 4.69
CA GLU A 34 1.97 -12.40 5.38
C GLU A 34 2.55 -12.27 6.79
N VAL A 35 2.51 -13.34 7.59
CA VAL A 35 2.97 -13.30 8.99
C VAL A 35 4.44 -12.91 9.08
N MET A 36 5.29 -13.53 8.25
CA MET A 36 6.72 -13.26 8.19
C MET A 36 7.02 -11.90 7.53
N GLY A 37 6.33 -11.57 6.45
CA GLY A 37 6.51 -10.32 5.71
C GLY A 37 6.25 -9.13 6.62
N TYR A 38 5.09 -9.10 7.28
CA TYR A 38 4.79 -8.07 8.25
C TYR A 38 5.76 -8.06 9.44
N TYR A 39 6.20 -9.22 9.93
CA TYR A 39 7.21 -9.27 11.01
C TYR A 39 8.53 -8.59 10.62
N ILE A 40 8.99 -8.76 9.40
CA ILE A 40 10.21 -8.11 8.90
C ILE A 40 9.95 -6.63 8.61
N THR A 41 8.86 -6.28 7.91
CA THR A 41 8.51 -4.88 7.56
C THR A 41 8.45 -3.98 8.79
N ARG A 42 7.89 -4.46 9.91
CA ARG A 42 7.79 -3.69 11.17
C ARG A 42 9.13 -3.26 11.77
N LYS A 43 10.26 -3.83 11.33
CA LYS A 43 11.60 -3.41 11.75
C LYS A 43 12.04 -2.09 11.10
N TYR A 44 11.37 -1.67 10.03
CA TYR A 44 11.80 -0.57 9.17
C TYR A 44 10.74 0.51 9.01
N MET A 45 9.45 0.15 9.03
CA MET A 45 8.33 1.08 8.90
C MET A 45 7.09 0.56 9.63
N PRO A 46 6.13 1.43 10.01
CA PRO A 46 4.84 0.99 10.50
C PRO A 46 4.18 0.00 9.54
N ALA A 47 3.72 -1.13 10.07
CA ALA A 47 3.07 -2.19 9.31
C ALA A 47 2.23 -3.06 10.24
N SER A 48 1.21 -3.72 9.69
CA SER A 48 0.28 -4.54 10.44
C SER A 48 0.99 -5.59 11.30
N GLN A 49 0.44 -5.90 12.47
CA GLN A 49 0.70 -7.14 13.17
C GLN A 49 0.03 -8.32 12.45
N ALA A 50 0.60 -9.52 12.59
CA ALA A 50 0.04 -10.71 11.98
C ALA A 50 0.39 -11.97 12.80
N ASN A 51 -0.55 -12.91 12.87
CA ASN A 51 -0.36 -14.22 13.47
C ASN A 51 -1.20 -15.30 12.75
N PHE A 52 -1.11 -16.54 13.23
CA PHE A 52 -1.93 -17.66 12.73
C PHE A 52 -3.14 -17.89 13.63
N ILE A 53 -4.27 -18.25 13.04
CA ILE A 53 -5.49 -18.56 13.78
C ILE A 53 -6.25 -19.74 13.18
N LYS A 54 -6.77 -20.62 14.04
CA LYS A 54 -7.72 -21.67 13.65
C LYS A 54 -9.12 -21.10 13.69
N VAL A 55 -9.86 -21.22 12.59
CA VAL A 55 -11.21 -20.68 12.50
C VAL A 55 -12.24 -21.80 12.54
N TYR A 56 -13.26 -21.61 13.38
CA TYR A 56 -14.42 -22.48 13.51
C TYR A 56 -15.68 -21.66 13.29
N ILE A 57 -16.62 -22.17 12.50
CA ILE A 57 -17.97 -21.59 12.32
C ILE A 57 -18.98 -22.65 12.76
N ASN A 58 -19.84 -22.32 13.73
CA ASN A 58 -20.82 -23.26 14.31
C ASN A 58 -20.16 -24.60 14.73
N ASN A 59 -19.02 -24.51 15.41
CA ASN A 59 -18.17 -25.63 15.84
C ASN A 59 -17.53 -26.47 14.72
N ALA A 60 -17.78 -26.16 13.44
CA ALA A 60 -17.09 -26.79 12.32
C ALA A 60 -15.76 -26.07 12.04
N TYR A 61 -14.65 -26.81 12.04
CA TYR A 61 -13.34 -26.27 11.64
C TYR A 61 -13.35 -25.95 10.15
N ILE A 62 -12.99 -24.72 9.79
CA ILE A 62 -12.97 -24.27 8.39
C ILE A 62 -11.56 -23.94 7.88
N GLY A 63 -10.53 -24.09 8.72
CA GLY A 63 -9.14 -23.99 8.29
C GLY A 63 -8.24 -23.13 9.19
N LEU A 64 -6.97 -23.14 8.82
CA LEU A 64 -5.94 -22.24 9.35
C LEU A 64 -5.93 -20.99 8.47
N TYR A 65 -5.94 -19.83 9.11
CA TYR A 65 -5.92 -18.52 8.47
C TYR A 65 -4.75 -17.70 9.01
N THR A 66 -4.30 -16.72 8.25
CA THR A 66 -3.51 -15.60 8.77
C THR A 66 -4.48 -14.56 9.32
N ASN A 67 -4.23 -14.06 10.53
CA ASN A 67 -4.96 -12.98 11.14
C ASN A 67 -4.08 -11.74 11.16
N VAL A 68 -4.47 -10.74 10.39
CA VAL A 68 -3.71 -9.52 10.13
C VAL A 68 -4.41 -8.32 10.76
N GLU A 69 -3.65 -7.47 11.43
CA GLU A 69 -4.14 -6.19 11.95
C GLU A 69 -4.67 -5.33 10.80
N ASN A 70 -5.92 -4.88 10.93
CA ASN A 70 -6.52 -3.97 9.97
C ASN A 70 -5.82 -2.60 10.07
N VAL A 71 -5.49 -2.00 8.92
CA VAL A 71 -4.97 -0.63 8.87
C VAL A 71 -6.16 0.33 9.02
N SER A 72 -6.57 0.57 10.25
CA SER A 72 -7.73 1.40 10.62
C SER A 72 -7.32 2.77 11.16
N LYS A 73 -8.32 3.57 11.56
CA LYS A 73 -8.11 4.79 12.37
C LYS A 73 -7.28 4.52 13.63
N ASP A 74 -7.44 3.36 14.28
CA ASP A 74 -6.65 2.98 15.45
C ASP A 74 -5.20 2.70 15.08
N PHE A 75 -4.95 2.00 13.97
CA PHE A 75 -3.61 1.82 13.44
C PHE A 75 -2.95 3.18 13.17
N CYS A 76 -3.66 4.10 12.53
CA CYS A 76 -3.15 5.43 12.25
C CYS A 76 -2.85 6.22 13.53
N SER A 77 -3.75 6.17 14.51
CA SER A 77 -3.55 6.81 15.81
C SER A 77 -2.30 6.29 16.52
N ASN A 78 -2.12 4.97 16.55
CA ASN A 78 -1.00 4.33 17.24
C ASN A 78 0.36 4.56 16.56
N ASN A 79 0.39 4.72 15.23
CA ASN A 79 1.65 4.82 14.47
C ASN A 79 1.99 6.24 14.00
N TYR A 80 0.99 7.11 13.82
CA TYR A 80 1.13 8.46 13.28
C TYR A 80 0.52 9.54 14.19
N TYR A 81 0.05 9.17 15.37
CA TYR A 81 -0.50 10.09 16.39
C TYR A 81 -1.66 10.94 15.84
N SER A 82 -2.40 10.38 14.88
CA SER A 82 -3.59 10.98 14.25
C SER A 82 -4.43 9.92 13.54
N SER A 83 -5.74 10.14 13.46
CA SER A 83 -6.70 9.23 12.81
C SER A 83 -7.63 9.92 11.80
N ASP A 84 -7.58 11.25 11.72
CA ASP A 84 -8.65 12.03 11.05
C ASP A 84 -8.17 12.76 9.79
N ASN A 85 -6.92 12.54 9.37
CA ASN A 85 -6.35 13.11 8.15
C ASN A 85 -6.68 12.27 6.90
N ALA A 86 -6.27 12.77 5.73
CA ALA A 86 -6.45 12.10 4.45
C ALA A 86 -5.85 10.69 4.46
N PHE A 87 -6.67 9.70 4.14
CA PHE A 87 -6.34 8.29 4.19
C PHE A 87 -6.91 7.57 2.97
N PHE A 88 -6.07 6.84 2.25
CA PHE A 88 -6.46 6.12 1.05
C PHE A 88 -5.89 4.71 1.07
N GLN A 89 -6.74 3.74 0.74
CA GLN A 89 -6.27 2.49 0.19
C GLN A 89 -5.96 2.72 -1.28
N CYS A 90 -4.71 2.45 -1.65
CA CYS A 90 -4.27 2.49 -3.03
C CYS A 90 -4.63 1.16 -3.69
N ASP A 91 -5.93 1.02 -3.92
CA ASP A 91 -6.55 0.00 -4.73
C ASP A 91 -7.68 0.65 -5.54
N GLN A 92 -8.08 0.01 -6.61
CA GLN A 92 -9.20 0.45 -7.41
C GLN A 92 -10.47 0.53 -6.56
N ALA A 93 -11.14 1.69 -6.57
CA ALA A 93 -12.35 1.88 -5.79
C ALA A 93 -13.39 0.79 -6.07
N GLU A 94 -13.95 0.19 -5.02
CA GLU A 94 -14.91 -0.92 -5.13
C GLU A 94 -16.17 -0.42 -5.85
N LYS A 95 -16.63 0.78 -5.48
CA LYS A 95 -17.76 1.45 -6.11
C LYS A 95 -17.30 2.54 -7.06
N LYS A 96 -17.36 2.25 -8.37
CA LYS A 96 -17.05 3.23 -9.41
C LYS A 96 -18.07 4.37 -9.45
N VAL A 97 -17.58 5.58 -9.68
CA VAL A 97 -18.38 6.79 -9.92
C VAL A 97 -18.25 7.24 -11.38
N THR A 98 -19.22 8.02 -11.85
CA THR A 98 -19.09 8.75 -13.11
C THR A 98 -18.04 9.84 -12.94
N LEU A 99 -16.96 9.74 -13.71
CA LEU A 99 -15.90 10.75 -13.70
C LEU A 99 -16.31 11.98 -14.52
N PRO A 100 -15.79 13.18 -14.17
CA PRO A 100 -15.94 14.37 -14.98
C PRO A 100 -15.47 14.17 -16.43
N THR A 101 -16.04 14.94 -17.36
CA THR A 101 -15.61 14.98 -18.75
C THR A 101 -14.13 15.40 -18.84
N GLY A 102 -13.34 14.64 -19.60
CA GLY A 102 -11.91 14.90 -19.79
C GLY A 102 -10.99 14.12 -18.86
N CYS A 103 -11.51 13.40 -17.86
CA CYS A 103 -10.71 12.46 -17.09
C CYS A 103 -10.27 11.26 -17.95
N SER A 104 -9.00 10.87 -17.84
CA SER A 104 -8.52 9.62 -18.47
C SER A 104 -9.21 8.41 -17.84
N THR A 105 -9.71 7.51 -18.70
CA THR A 105 -10.26 6.21 -18.29
C THR A 105 -9.23 5.07 -18.42
N MET A 106 -8.08 5.32 -19.04
CA MET A 106 -7.03 4.31 -19.21
C MET A 106 -6.10 4.24 -17.99
N ASN A 107 -5.72 3.00 -17.61
CA ASN A 107 -4.75 2.70 -16.55
C ASN A 107 -5.06 3.33 -15.19
N GLN A 108 -6.27 3.09 -14.67
CA GLN A 108 -6.75 3.56 -13.35
C GLN A 108 -6.10 2.83 -12.15
N MET A 109 -4.87 2.34 -12.29
CA MET A 109 -4.14 1.81 -11.14
C MET A 109 -3.64 2.98 -10.28
N PRO A 110 -3.67 2.87 -8.94
CA PRO A 110 -3.16 3.90 -8.05
C PRO A 110 -1.62 3.94 -8.04
N THR A 111 -1.01 4.36 -9.13
CA THR A 111 0.45 4.45 -9.29
C THR A 111 1.01 5.85 -8.97
N LEU A 112 0.20 6.74 -8.37
CA LEU A 112 0.53 8.15 -8.12
C LEU A 112 0.90 8.94 -9.39
N SER A 113 0.43 8.49 -10.56
CA SER A 113 0.64 9.16 -11.84
C SER A 113 -0.27 10.37 -12.00
N TYR A 114 0.29 11.48 -12.50
CA TYR A 114 -0.50 12.66 -12.83
C TYR A 114 -1.30 12.44 -14.11
N SER A 115 -2.61 12.67 -14.06
CA SER A 115 -3.50 12.57 -15.22
C SER A 115 -4.43 13.78 -15.40
N SER A 116 -4.72 14.51 -14.32
CA SER A 116 -5.59 15.69 -14.34
C SER A 116 -5.33 16.60 -13.14
N SER A 117 -5.67 17.88 -13.29
CA SER A 117 -5.74 18.84 -12.18
C SER A 117 -7.05 18.76 -11.39
N ASP A 118 -8.08 18.10 -11.92
CA ASP A 118 -9.32 17.82 -11.19
C ASP A 118 -9.15 16.56 -10.34
N SER A 119 -9.17 16.73 -9.01
CA SER A 119 -9.01 15.62 -8.06
C SER A 119 -10.11 14.55 -8.20
N ASN A 120 -11.28 14.89 -8.76
CA ASN A 120 -12.34 13.92 -9.01
C ASN A 120 -11.95 12.85 -10.05
N CYS A 121 -10.98 13.13 -10.93
CA CYS A 121 -10.51 12.16 -11.91
C CYS A 121 -9.81 10.94 -11.29
N TYR A 122 -9.42 10.99 -10.02
CA TYR A 122 -8.74 9.90 -9.31
C TYR A 122 -9.70 8.98 -8.54
N LYS A 123 -11.00 9.33 -8.45
CA LYS A 123 -11.98 8.62 -7.61
C LYS A 123 -12.20 7.15 -7.93
N ASN A 124 -11.90 6.73 -9.17
CA ASN A 124 -12.02 5.32 -9.55
C ASN A 124 -10.70 4.54 -9.40
N SER A 125 -9.59 5.23 -9.12
CA SER A 125 -8.25 4.64 -9.00
C SER A 125 -7.81 4.40 -7.56
N TYR A 126 -8.41 5.09 -6.58
CA TYR A 126 -8.10 4.98 -5.16
C TYR A 126 -9.39 4.79 -4.38
N GLU A 127 -9.35 4.03 -3.30
CA GLU A 127 -10.44 3.95 -2.32
C GLU A 127 -10.11 4.90 -1.15
N ILE A 128 -11.07 5.72 -0.74
CA ILE A 128 -10.87 6.69 0.34
C ILE A 128 -11.38 6.10 1.65
N GLU A 129 -10.53 6.09 2.67
CA GLU A 129 -10.83 5.54 4.00
C GLU A 129 -11.20 6.64 5.00
N SER A 130 -10.90 7.90 4.68
CA SER A 130 -11.27 9.10 5.44
C SER A 130 -12.47 9.83 4.84
N ASP A 131 -13.09 10.72 5.61
CA ASP A 131 -14.26 11.50 5.15
C ASP A 131 -13.92 12.56 4.08
N TYR A 132 -12.63 12.89 3.94
CA TYR A 132 -12.09 13.86 2.98
C TYR A 132 -10.65 13.49 2.59
N GLY A 133 -10.08 14.15 1.58
CA GLY A 133 -8.65 13.99 1.25
C GLY A 133 -8.29 14.10 -0.23
N TRP A 134 -9.27 14.20 -1.13
CA TRP A 134 -9.02 14.20 -2.58
C TRP A 134 -8.10 15.35 -3.03
N SER A 135 -8.20 16.52 -2.41
CA SER A 135 -7.29 17.64 -2.66
C SER A 135 -5.86 17.35 -2.19
N GLU A 136 -5.70 16.65 -1.07
CA GLU A 136 -4.41 16.27 -0.49
C GLU A 136 -3.72 15.23 -1.36
N LEU A 137 -4.47 14.21 -1.80
CA LEU A 137 -3.99 13.22 -2.76
C LEU A 137 -3.54 13.87 -4.07
N TYR A 138 -4.36 14.78 -4.61
CA TYR A 138 -3.99 15.55 -5.80
C TYR A 138 -2.70 16.35 -5.58
N LYS A 139 -2.55 17.05 -4.44
CA LYS A 139 -1.31 17.80 -4.11
C LYS A 139 -0.09 16.89 -4.10
N LEU A 140 -0.18 15.70 -3.49
CA LEU A 140 0.87 14.69 -3.51
C LEU A 140 1.24 14.29 -4.94
N ILE A 141 0.24 13.90 -5.75
CA ILE A 141 0.45 13.49 -7.15
C ILE A 141 1.07 14.62 -7.96
N ASN A 142 0.56 15.85 -7.83
CA ASN A 142 1.07 16.99 -8.57
C ASN A 142 2.51 17.35 -8.19
N ILE A 143 2.83 17.41 -6.90
CA ILE A 143 4.19 17.69 -6.42
C ILE A 143 5.14 16.59 -6.89
N LEU A 144 4.78 15.31 -6.71
CA LEU A 144 5.62 14.19 -7.14
C LEU A 144 5.96 14.26 -8.64
N ASN A 145 4.97 14.54 -9.48
CA ASN A 145 5.15 14.48 -10.93
C ASN A 145 5.75 15.76 -11.52
N ASN A 146 5.35 16.93 -11.03
CA ASN A 146 5.61 18.23 -11.65
C ASN A 146 6.53 19.15 -10.82
N ASN A 147 6.75 18.87 -9.54
CA ASN A 147 7.60 19.68 -8.66
C ASN A 147 8.33 18.82 -7.61
N SER A 148 9.04 17.78 -8.08
CA SER A 148 9.59 16.73 -7.21
C SER A 148 10.67 17.22 -6.24
N THR A 149 11.21 18.44 -6.40
CA THR A 149 12.12 19.05 -5.41
C THR A 149 11.43 19.36 -4.09
N GLU A 150 10.11 19.47 -4.09
CA GLU A 150 9.29 19.77 -2.91
C GLU A 150 8.68 18.52 -2.27
N ILE A 151 9.07 17.32 -2.72
CA ILE A 151 8.42 16.06 -2.33
C ILE A 151 8.45 15.80 -0.82
N GLU A 152 9.55 16.15 -0.14
CA GLU A 152 9.71 15.98 1.31
C GLU A 152 8.72 16.81 2.14
N LYS A 153 8.11 17.85 1.55
CA LYS A 153 7.07 18.66 2.20
C LYS A 153 5.72 17.96 2.26
N ILE A 154 5.47 16.98 1.39
CA ILE A 154 4.16 16.33 1.24
C ILE A 154 4.22 14.81 1.38
N LEU A 155 5.41 14.21 1.40
CA LEU A 155 5.64 12.78 1.54
C LEU A 155 6.76 12.54 2.55
N ASP A 156 6.57 11.57 3.45
CA ASP A 156 7.67 11.02 4.22
C ASP A 156 8.50 10.09 3.32
N VAL A 157 9.57 10.66 2.77
CA VAL A 157 10.38 10.01 1.75
C VAL A 157 11.09 8.77 2.30
N ASP A 158 11.54 8.78 3.55
CA ASP A 158 12.19 7.61 4.17
C ASP A 158 11.23 6.41 4.21
N ARG A 159 9.97 6.61 4.62
CA ARG A 159 8.96 5.54 4.60
C ARG A 159 8.66 5.05 3.19
N ALA A 160 8.59 5.95 2.22
CA ALA A 160 8.39 5.57 0.82
C ALA A 160 9.57 4.74 0.29
N ILE A 161 10.80 5.11 0.62
CA ILE A 161 12.02 4.36 0.28
C ILE A 161 11.99 2.97 0.91
N TRP A 162 11.63 2.85 2.19
CA TRP A 162 11.50 1.54 2.85
C TRP A 162 10.48 0.64 2.19
N MET A 163 9.31 1.17 1.82
CA MET A 163 8.30 0.42 1.07
C MET A 163 8.87 -0.09 -0.26
N LEU A 164 9.55 0.77 -1.03
CA LEU A 164 10.12 0.40 -2.33
C LEU A 164 11.24 -0.63 -2.20
N ALA A 165 12.12 -0.47 -1.20
CA ALA A 165 13.20 -1.40 -0.91
C ALA A 165 12.67 -2.77 -0.49
N LEU A 166 11.66 -2.81 0.39
CA LEU A 166 11.02 -4.06 0.81
C LEU A 166 10.24 -4.69 -0.34
N ASN A 167 9.56 -3.92 -1.19
CA ASN A 167 8.93 -4.46 -2.40
C ASN A 167 9.95 -5.08 -3.35
N ASN A 168 11.14 -4.50 -3.48
CA ASN A 168 12.21 -5.09 -4.28
C ASN A 168 12.76 -6.36 -3.61
N TYR A 169 13.12 -6.30 -2.33
CA TYR A 169 13.66 -7.43 -1.56
C TYR A 169 12.71 -8.63 -1.54
N TYR A 170 11.42 -8.38 -1.34
CA TYR A 170 10.41 -9.42 -1.36
C TYR A 170 10.01 -9.86 -2.75
N VAL A 171 10.41 -9.18 -3.83
CA VAL A 171 9.80 -9.41 -5.16
C VAL A 171 8.27 -9.29 -5.05
N ASN A 172 7.81 -8.23 -4.38
CA ASN A 172 6.40 -7.94 -4.16
C ASN A 172 5.85 -7.08 -5.30
N PHE A 173 5.48 -7.75 -6.39
CA PHE A 173 4.92 -7.09 -7.55
C PHE A 173 3.41 -6.93 -7.48
N ASP A 174 2.72 -7.64 -6.60
CA ASP A 174 1.32 -7.36 -6.30
C ASP A 174 1.21 -6.18 -5.33
N SER A 175 1.89 -5.08 -5.69
CA SER A 175 2.02 -3.86 -4.92
C SER A 175 2.37 -2.70 -5.86
N TYR A 176 2.74 -1.53 -5.32
CA TYR A 176 3.13 -0.34 -6.10
C TYR A 176 4.16 -0.65 -7.22
N SER A 177 5.18 -1.47 -6.93
CA SER A 177 6.29 -1.75 -7.86
C SER A 177 5.90 -2.61 -9.06
N GLY A 178 4.74 -3.26 -9.03
CA GLY A 178 4.25 -4.11 -10.12
C GLY A 178 2.85 -3.70 -10.57
N SER A 179 1.79 -4.40 -10.17
CA SER A 179 0.40 -4.15 -10.58
C SER A 179 -0.12 -2.75 -10.21
N GLY A 180 0.45 -2.12 -9.18
CA GLY A 180 0.09 -0.76 -8.78
C GLY A 180 -1.10 -0.69 -7.84
N HIS A 181 -1.38 -1.73 -7.05
CA HIS A 181 -2.35 -1.73 -5.94
C HIS A 181 -1.69 -2.21 -4.63
N ASN A 182 -2.47 -2.65 -3.64
CA ASN A 182 -1.99 -3.27 -2.39
C ASN A 182 -0.95 -2.48 -1.59
N TYR A 183 -1.26 -1.21 -1.36
CA TYR A 183 -0.62 -0.38 -0.36
C TYR A 183 -1.62 0.68 0.11
N LEU A 184 -1.31 1.37 1.21
CA LEU A 184 -2.10 2.51 1.67
C LEU A 184 -1.21 3.73 1.82
N ILE A 185 -1.84 4.90 1.85
CA ILE A 185 -1.19 6.17 2.16
C ILE A 185 -2.01 6.95 3.19
N TYR A 186 -1.35 7.42 4.25
CA TYR A 186 -1.96 8.19 5.33
C TYR A 186 -1.21 9.49 5.57
N GLN A 187 -1.92 10.63 5.62
CA GLN A 187 -1.32 11.92 5.90
C GLN A 187 -1.13 12.14 7.41
N ASP A 188 0.09 12.42 7.87
CA ASP A 188 0.37 12.74 9.28
C ASP A 188 -0.01 14.19 9.66
N ASN A 189 0.16 14.54 10.93
CA ASN A 189 -0.06 15.90 11.44
C ASN A 189 0.88 16.95 10.82
N ASN A 190 2.03 16.54 10.28
CA ASN A 190 2.96 17.41 9.54
C ASN A 190 2.58 17.56 8.06
N LYS A 191 1.42 17.03 7.67
CA LYS A 191 0.87 17.06 6.32
C LYS A 191 1.70 16.28 5.29
N ARG A 192 2.49 15.31 5.74
CA ARG A 192 3.22 14.38 4.88
C ARG A 192 2.49 13.05 4.80
N PHE A 193 2.33 12.52 3.60
CA PHE A 193 1.82 11.17 3.39
C PHE A 193 2.85 10.13 3.79
N ASN A 194 2.36 9.04 4.37
CA ASN A 194 3.12 7.88 4.83
C ASN A 194 2.62 6.68 4.07
N THR A 195 3.53 5.96 3.40
CA THR A 195 3.20 4.69 2.75
C THR A 195 3.09 3.57 3.76
N ILE A 196 2.17 2.65 3.52
CA ILE A 196 1.90 1.47 4.36
C ILE A 196 1.79 0.26 3.43
N MET A 197 2.61 -0.77 3.67
CA MET A 197 2.51 -2.03 2.93
C MET A 197 1.27 -2.81 3.34
N TRP A 198 0.60 -3.44 2.38
CA TRP A 198 -0.61 -4.21 2.61
C TRP A 198 -0.68 -5.42 1.68
N ASP A 199 -1.46 -6.42 2.10
CA ASP A 199 -1.71 -7.67 1.38
C ASP A 199 -0.44 -8.38 0.87
N LEU A 200 0.31 -8.97 1.80
CA LEU A 200 1.65 -9.53 1.53
C LEU A 200 1.63 -11.03 1.19
N ASN A 201 0.49 -11.56 0.76
CA ASN A 201 0.31 -12.97 0.43
C ASN A 201 1.02 -13.35 -0.88
N GLU A 202 1.16 -12.44 -1.85
CA GLU A 202 1.72 -12.75 -3.17
C GLU A 202 3.19 -12.37 -3.36
N PHE A 203 3.89 -12.01 -2.29
CA PHE A 203 5.31 -11.71 -2.36
C PHE A 203 6.19 -12.97 -2.50
N TYR A 204 7.49 -12.81 -2.73
CA TYR A 204 8.44 -13.82 -3.21
C TYR A 204 8.08 -14.40 -4.58
N GLY A 205 7.67 -13.50 -5.47
CA GLY A 205 7.45 -13.82 -6.89
C GLY A 205 6.24 -14.72 -7.15
N ALA A 206 5.31 -14.85 -6.20
CA ALA A 206 4.04 -15.52 -6.45
C ALA A 206 3.23 -14.75 -7.50
N PHE A 207 3.24 -13.42 -7.40
CA PHE A 207 2.87 -12.51 -8.47
C PHE A 207 4.10 -12.01 -9.22
N ASN A 208 4.16 -12.22 -10.54
CA ASN A 208 5.37 -11.96 -11.33
C ASN A 208 5.27 -10.76 -12.28
N ASN A 209 4.13 -10.05 -12.31
CA ASN A 209 3.94 -8.91 -13.20
C ASN A 209 4.59 -7.64 -12.62
N SER A 210 5.78 -7.33 -13.13
CA SER A 210 6.58 -6.15 -12.74
C SER A 210 5.97 -4.80 -13.13
N GLY A 211 4.78 -4.75 -13.74
CA GLY A 211 4.19 -3.54 -14.30
C GLY A 211 4.73 -3.16 -15.68
N THR A 212 5.82 -3.80 -16.12
CA THR A 212 6.35 -3.76 -17.50
C THR A 212 6.23 -5.11 -18.21
N GLY A 213 5.54 -6.07 -17.60
CA GLY A 213 5.40 -7.45 -18.06
C GLY A 213 5.76 -8.46 -16.97
N SER A 214 5.44 -9.72 -17.22
CA SER A 214 5.79 -10.82 -16.32
C SER A 214 7.27 -11.16 -16.38
N LEU A 215 7.90 -11.30 -15.22
CA LEU A 215 9.29 -11.74 -15.10
C LEU A 215 9.39 -13.26 -14.98
N SER A 216 10.44 -13.84 -15.56
CA SER A 216 10.84 -15.22 -15.29
C SER A 216 11.42 -15.36 -13.88
N LEU A 217 11.51 -16.60 -13.38
CA LEU A 217 12.18 -16.88 -12.12
C LEU A 217 13.64 -16.38 -12.11
N SER A 218 14.38 -16.56 -13.20
CA SER A 218 15.77 -16.09 -13.28
C SER A 218 15.86 -14.57 -13.18
N GLN A 219 14.94 -13.83 -13.81
CA GLN A 219 14.87 -12.36 -13.72
C GLN A 219 14.47 -11.88 -12.32
N MET A 220 13.58 -12.62 -11.63
CA MET A 220 13.20 -12.30 -10.25
C MET A 220 14.35 -12.55 -9.26
N LEU A 221 15.12 -13.64 -9.45
CA LEU A 221 16.29 -13.95 -8.60
C LEU A 221 17.44 -12.95 -8.79
N SER A 222 17.56 -12.36 -9.98
CA SER A 222 18.56 -11.32 -10.28
C SER A 222 17.97 -9.91 -10.26
N LEU A 223 16.81 -9.72 -9.63
CA LEU A 223 16.14 -8.42 -9.56
C LEU A 223 17.06 -7.41 -8.89
N THR A 224 17.21 -6.25 -9.52
CA THR A 224 17.96 -5.14 -8.95
C THR A 224 17.00 -4.02 -8.55
N PRO A 225 17.40 -3.11 -7.65
CA PRO A 225 16.60 -1.94 -7.33
C PRO A 225 16.34 -1.03 -8.54
N SER A 226 17.09 -1.18 -9.65
CA SER A 226 17.00 -0.33 -10.84
C SER A 226 15.70 -0.45 -11.64
N LEU A 227 14.86 -1.44 -11.32
CA LEU A 227 13.54 -1.57 -11.91
C LEU A 227 12.75 -0.25 -11.72
N HIS A 228 12.26 0.30 -12.83
CA HIS A 228 11.48 1.54 -12.92
C HIS A 228 12.20 2.88 -12.68
N PHE A 229 13.54 2.93 -12.60
CA PHE A 229 14.27 4.20 -12.40
C PHE A 229 13.96 5.29 -13.45
N THR A 230 13.58 4.89 -14.66
CA THR A 230 13.22 5.79 -15.76
C THR A 230 11.76 5.62 -16.21
N ASN A 231 10.96 4.83 -15.48
CA ASN A 231 9.59 4.53 -15.86
C ASN A 231 8.63 5.60 -15.33
N ASN A 232 8.15 6.46 -16.22
CA ASN A 232 7.18 7.51 -15.88
C ASN A 232 5.81 6.95 -15.43
N ALA A 233 5.49 5.69 -15.70
CA ALA A 233 4.30 5.04 -15.14
C ALA A 233 4.47 4.67 -13.65
N ARG A 234 5.69 4.78 -13.11
CA ARG A 234 6.02 4.56 -11.69
C ARG A 234 6.73 5.80 -11.12
N PRO A 235 6.05 6.95 -11.08
CA PRO A 235 6.66 8.23 -10.73
C PRO A 235 7.29 8.25 -9.34
N LEU A 236 6.76 7.53 -8.35
CA LEU A 236 7.40 7.44 -7.02
C LEU A 236 8.83 6.91 -7.12
N ILE A 237 9.07 5.84 -7.89
CA ILE A 237 10.42 5.30 -8.10
C ILE A 237 11.21 6.27 -8.97
N ALA A 238 10.71 6.60 -10.15
CA ALA A 238 11.47 7.38 -11.13
C ALA A 238 11.91 8.76 -10.59
N LYS A 239 11.07 9.43 -9.81
CA LYS A 239 11.34 10.78 -9.29
C LYS A 239 12.25 10.76 -8.07
N LEU A 240 12.04 9.83 -7.13
CA LEU A 240 12.92 9.71 -5.96
C LEU A 240 14.33 9.28 -6.38
N MET A 241 14.45 8.36 -7.34
CA MET A 241 15.75 7.88 -7.83
C MET A 241 16.49 8.87 -8.73
N ALA A 242 15.79 9.86 -9.28
CA ALA A 242 16.40 10.97 -10.01
C ALA A 242 17.02 12.03 -9.07
N ASN A 243 16.61 12.08 -7.80
CA ASN A 243 17.21 12.96 -6.80
C ASN A 243 18.50 12.33 -6.26
N ALA A 244 19.64 12.97 -6.53
CA ALA A 244 20.96 12.44 -6.19
C ALA A 244 21.16 12.20 -4.68
N SER A 245 20.54 13.01 -3.81
CA SER A 245 20.62 12.83 -2.36
C SER A 245 19.89 11.55 -1.94
N LEU A 246 18.64 11.39 -2.38
CA LEU A 246 17.79 10.25 -2.04
C LEU A 246 18.28 8.93 -2.68
N LYS A 247 18.85 9.01 -3.88
CA LYS A 247 19.43 7.87 -4.57
C LYS A 247 20.53 7.19 -3.76
N LYS A 248 21.32 7.96 -3.01
CA LYS A 248 22.40 7.44 -2.16
C LYS A 248 21.86 6.60 -0.99
N ASP A 249 20.68 6.96 -0.48
CA ASP A 249 20.06 6.27 0.66
C ASP A 249 19.29 5.01 0.23
N THR A 250 18.83 4.95 -1.02
CA THR A 250 18.08 3.82 -1.61
C THR A 250 18.94 2.64 -2.12
N LEU A 251 20.23 2.84 -2.33
CA LEU A 251 21.14 1.83 -2.87
C LEU A 251 22.27 1.59 -1.85
N PRO A 252 22.19 0.54 -1.00
CA PRO A 252 23.39 0.12 -0.28
C PRO A 252 24.41 -0.33 -1.33
N ILE A 253 25.55 0.37 -1.35
CA ILE A 253 26.75 0.02 -2.11
C ILE A 253 27.26 -1.33 -1.61
#